data_AF-A0A090KRD6-F1
#
_entry.id   AF-A0A090KRD6-F1
#
_cell.length_a   1.000
_cell.length_b   1.000
_cell.length_c   1.000
_cell.angle_alpha   90.00
_cell.angle_beta   90.00
_cell.angle_gamma   90.00
#
_symmetry.space_group_name_H-M   'P 1'
#
loop_
_entity.id
_entity.type
_entity.pdbx_description
1 polymer ?
#
loop_
_entity_poly.entity_id
_entity_poly.type
_entity_poly.pdbx_seq_one_letter_code
_entity_poly.pdbx_strand_id
1 'polypeptide(L)'
;MLNKPHKIGIKFWLASDVGTKYVVNGFPYLGKDENRNRLTPLSEYVVMKLLKPYTMTGRTVTTDNFFTSYSLVLKLKSRNTSLVGTIRSNKK
;
A
#
# COMPACT_ATOMS: atom_id res chain seq x y z
N MET A 1 -8.76 13.10 -9.95
CA MET A 1 -9.12 12.89 -8.51
C MET A 1 -9.70 14.18 -7.97
N LEU A 2 -10.87 14.15 -7.30
CA LEU A 2 -11.60 15.37 -6.92
C LEU A 2 -10.84 16.32 -5.97
N ASN A 3 -10.06 15.78 -5.03
CA ASN A 3 -9.37 16.58 -4.01
C ASN A 3 -7.87 16.79 -4.30
N LYS A 4 -7.46 16.77 -5.58
CA LYS A 4 -6.07 17.02 -5.99
C LYS A 4 -5.97 18.37 -6.71
N PRO A 5 -4.83 19.11 -6.61
CA PRO A 5 -4.64 20.37 -7.32
C PRO A 5 -4.90 20.24 -8.83
N HIS A 6 -4.44 19.14 -9.42
CA HIS A 6 -4.72 18.77 -10.81
C HIS A 6 -5.69 17.60 -10.86
N LYS A 7 -6.79 17.78 -11.60
CA LYS A 7 -7.85 16.76 -11.72
C LYS A 7 -7.45 15.60 -12.61
N ILE A 8 -6.64 15.87 -13.63
CA ILE A 8 -6.18 14.93 -14.67
C ILE A 8 -4.67 14.71 -14.49
N GLY A 9 -4.24 13.45 -14.53
CA GLY A 9 -2.83 13.08 -14.42
C GLY A 9 -2.65 11.58 -14.29
N ILE A 10 -1.39 11.15 -14.34
CA ILE A 10 -0.99 9.76 -14.13
C ILE A 10 -0.75 9.54 -12.63
N LYS A 11 -1.36 8.50 -12.08
CA LYS A 11 -1.20 8.14 -10.66
C LYS A 11 -0.07 7.12 -10.52
N PHE A 12 0.78 7.29 -9.51
CA PHE A 12 1.75 6.30 -9.07
C PHE A 12 1.42 5.80 -7.66
N TRP A 13 1.72 4.54 -7.41
CA TRP A 13 1.86 3.98 -6.07
C TRP A 13 3.32 4.05 -5.68
N LEU A 14 3.62 4.58 -4.50
CA LEU A 14 4.99 4.77 -4.03
C LEU A 14 5.12 4.23 -2.60
N ALA A 15 6.28 3.66 -2.31
CA ALA A 15 6.77 3.43 -0.96
C ALA A 15 8.00 4.31 -0.74
N SER A 16 8.03 5.00 0.38
CA SER A 16 9.11 5.91 0.73
C SER A 16 9.56 5.68 2.15
N ASP A 17 10.84 5.87 2.40
CA ASP A 17 11.39 5.93 3.75
C ASP A 17 10.91 7.19 4.48
N VAL A 18 10.46 7.05 5.72
CA VAL A 18 9.86 8.14 6.51
C VAL A 18 10.90 9.16 6.96
N GLY A 19 12.14 8.74 7.23
CA GLY A 19 13.21 9.62 7.73
C GLY A 19 13.79 10.50 6.63
N THR A 20 14.15 9.89 5.51
CA THR A 20 14.89 10.51 4.40
C THR A 20 14.00 10.97 3.24
N LYS A 21 12.75 10.50 3.19
CA LYS A 21 11.78 10.80 2.12
C LYS A 21 12.20 10.19 0.78
N TYR A 22 13.17 9.28 0.82
CA TYR A 22 13.65 8.56 -0.35
C TYR A 22 12.59 7.57 -0.85
N VAL A 23 12.27 7.63 -2.14
CA VAL A 23 11.35 6.68 -2.79
C VAL A 23 12.09 5.36 -3.00
N VAL A 24 11.70 4.35 -2.24
CA VAL A 24 12.35 3.03 -2.24
C VAL A 24 11.72 2.06 -3.25
N ASN A 25 10.46 2.30 -3.65
CA ASN A 25 9.78 1.51 -4.68
C ASN A 25 8.58 2.28 -5.23
N GLY A 26 8.16 1.98 -6.46
CA GLY A 26 6.97 2.57 -7.04
C GLY A 26 6.57 1.93 -8.36
N PHE A 27 5.29 2.07 -8.72
CA PHE A 27 4.77 1.66 -10.03
C PHE A 27 3.50 2.45 -10.41
N PRO A 28 3.21 2.64 -11.70
CA PRO A 28 2.03 3.38 -12.15
C PRO A 28 0.73 2.62 -11.85
N TYR A 29 -0.34 3.36 -11.59
CA TYR A 29 -1.71 2.84 -11.55
C TYR A 29 -2.29 2.82 -12.97
N LEU A 30 -2.51 1.62 -13.49
CA LEU A 30 -2.98 1.40 -14.86
C LEU A 30 -4.50 1.24 -14.97
N GLY A 31 -5.25 1.47 -13.90
CA GLY A 31 -6.68 1.14 -13.86
C GLY A 31 -6.91 -0.35 -13.65
N LYS A 32 -6.99 -1.11 -14.75
CA LYS A 32 -7.13 -2.56 -14.75
C LYS A 32 -5.74 -3.19 -14.83
N ASP A 33 -5.42 -4.05 -13.86
CA ASP A 33 -4.16 -4.80 -13.82
C ASP A 33 -4.46 -6.29 -13.99
N GLU A 34 -3.99 -6.89 -15.08
CA GLU A 34 -4.19 -8.30 -15.41
C GLU A 34 -3.35 -9.24 -14.55
N ASN A 35 -2.25 -8.73 -13.98
CA ASN A 35 -1.35 -9.50 -13.10
C ASN A 35 -1.88 -9.60 -11.67
N ARG A 36 -2.91 -8.82 -11.32
CA ARG A 36 -3.52 -8.86 -9.99
C ARG A 36 -4.59 -9.95 -9.95
N ASN A 37 -4.43 -10.89 -9.03
CA ASN A 37 -5.50 -11.83 -8.69
C ASN A 37 -6.76 -11.05 -8.26
N ARG A 38 -7.89 -11.28 -8.95
CA ARG A 38 -9.16 -10.57 -8.73
C ARG A 38 -9.71 -10.75 -7.32
N LEU A 39 -9.36 -11.84 -6.63
CA LEU A 39 -9.75 -12.09 -5.24
C LEU A 39 -8.98 -11.21 -4.24
N THR A 40 -7.85 -10.63 -4.63
CA THR A 40 -7.05 -9.76 -3.77
C THR A 40 -7.50 -8.29 -3.92
N PRO A 41 -7.92 -7.64 -2.82
CA PRO A 41 -8.23 -6.22 -2.85
C PRO A 41 -7.07 -5.38 -3.40
N LEU A 42 -7.39 -4.32 -4.17
CA LEU A 42 -6.37 -3.48 -4.81
C LEU A 42 -5.38 -2.91 -3.79
N SER A 43 -5.90 -2.42 -2.67
CA SER A 43 -5.13 -1.87 -1.56
C SER A 43 -4.08 -2.85 -1.03
N GLU A 44 -4.49 -4.08 -0.77
CA GLU A 44 -3.62 -5.12 -0.25
C GLU A 44 -2.56 -5.53 -1.28
N TYR A 45 -2.96 -5.70 -2.55
CA TYR A 45 -2.03 -6.01 -3.65
C TYR A 45 -0.94 -4.96 -3.78
N VAL A 46 -1.31 -3.67 -3.74
CA VAL A 46 -0.36 -2.56 -3.87
C VAL A 46 0.67 -2.58 -2.75
N VAL A 47 0.24 -2.70 -1.48
CA VAL A 47 1.17 -2.74 -0.34
C VAL A 47 2.10 -3.95 -0.45
N MET A 48 1.54 -5.13 -0.74
CA MET A 48 2.35 -6.34 -0.87
C MET A 48 3.37 -6.26 -2.00
N LYS A 49 3.02 -5.64 -3.13
CA LYS A 49 3.91 -5.47 -4.27
C LYS A 49 5.03 -4.46 -3.96
N LEU A 50 4.71 -3.33 -3.34
CA LEU A 50 5.70 -2.32 -2.97
C LEU A 50 6.68 -2.83 -1.92
N LEU A 51 6.20 -3.58 -0.92
CA LEU A 51 7.00 -4.03 0.20
C LEU A 51 7.74 -5.35 -0.05
N LYS A 52 7.54 -6.03 -1.18
CA LYS A 52 8.17 -7.33 -1.47
C LYS A 52 9.67 -7.40 -1.12
N PRO A 53 10.54 -6.42 -1.48
CA PRO A 53 11.95 -6.46 -1.12
C PRO A 53 12.26 -6.02 0.33
N TYR A 54 11.27 -5.48 1.06
CA TYR A 54 11.44 -4.88 2.39
C TYR A 54 10.76 -5.68 3.52
N THR A 55 9.94 -6.69 3.19
CA THR A 55 9.37 -7.59 4.20
C THR A 55 10.42 -8.52 4.83
N MET A 56 10.08 -9.15 5.95
CA MET A 56 10.93 -10.07 6.73
C MET A 56 12.12 -9.41 7.44
N THR A 57 12.16 -8.09 7.51
CA THR A 57 13.28 -7.33 8.08
C THR A 57 12.96 -6.67 9.43
N GLY A 58 11.78 -6.95 10.02
CA GLY A 58 11.35 -6.35 11.29
C GLY A 58 10.94 -4.88 11.18
N ARG A 59 10.73 -4.37 9.96
CA ARG A 59 10.32 -2.98 9.70
C ARG A 59 8.82 -2.77 9.94
N THR A 60 8.46 -1.52 10.17
CA THR A 60 7.08 -1.05 10.24
C THR A 60 6.73 -0.28 8.98
N VAL A 61 5.59 -0.60 8.35
CA VAL A 61 5.00 0.22 7.29
C VAL A 61 3.89 1.11 7.87
N THR A 62 3.87 2.37 7.46
CA THR A 62 2.76 3.28 7.75
C THR A 62 1.89 3.45 6.50
N THR A 63 0.58 3.27 6.62
CA THR A 63 -0.35 3.36 5.49
C THR A 63 -1.59 4.20 5.81
N ASP A 64 -2.23 4.76 4.78
CA ASP A 64 -3.52 5.43 4.93
C ASP A 64 -4.70 4.45 5.08
N ASN A 65 -5.92 4.97 5.21
CA ASN A 65 -7.13 4.16 5.35
C ASN A 65 -7.56 3.38 4.11
N PHE A 66 -7.11 3.77 2.92
CA PHE A 66 -7.39 3.03 1.69
C PHE A 66 -6.63 1.71 1.71
N PHE A 67 -5.38 1.73 2.18
CA PHE A 67 -4.51 0.56 2.23
C PHE A 67 -4.76 -0.34 3.45
N THR A 68 -5.18 0.22 4.58
CA THR A 68 -5.24 -0.52 5.85
C THR A 68 -6.43 -1.50 5.90
N SER A 69 -6.17 -2.77 6.24
CA SER A 69 -7.18 -3.80 6.51
C SER A 69 -6.66 -4.86 7.47
N TYR A 70 -7.56 -5.56 8.18
CA TYR A 70 -7.18 -6.65 9.08
C TYR A 70 -6.44 -7.79 8.35
N SER A 71 -6.93 -8.21 7.17
CA SER A 71 -6.26 -9.20 6.32
C SER A 71 -4.81 -8.81 5.98
N LEU A 72 -4.58 -7.53 5.62
CA LEU A 72 -3.24 -7.05 5.31
C LEU A 72 -2.33 -7.10 6.55
N VAL A 73 -2.83 -6.70 7.72
CA VAL A 73 -2.07 -6.74 8.98
C VAL A 73 -1.60 -8.18 9.27
N LEU A 74 -2.48 -9.18 9.16
CA LEU A 74 -2.10 -10.58 9.37
C LEU A 74 -1.05 -11.06 8.38
N LYS A 75 -1.19 -10.70 7.10
CA LYS A 75 -0.23 -11.06 6.03
C LYS A 75 1.14 -10.39 6.15
N LEU A 76 1.20 -9.21 6.75
CA LEU A 76 2.47 -8.52 7.04
C LEU A 76 3.10 -9.06 8.32
N LYS A 77 2.29 -9.33 9.35
CA LYS A 77 2.74 -9.94 10.60
C LYS A 77 3.39 -11.31 10.35
N SER A 78 2.81 -12.14 9.48
CA SER A 78 3.42 -13.42 9.08
C SER A 78 4.73 -13.27 8.32
N ARG A 79 5.05 -12.06 7.82
CA ARG A 79 6.30 -11.70 7.15
C ARG A 79 7.16 -10.76 8.00
N ASN A 80 7.09 -10.86 9.34
CA ASN A 80 7.86 -10.06 10.28
C ASN A 80 7.89 -8.56 9.91
N THR A 81 6.70 -8.03 9.58
CA THR A 81 6.49 -6.63 9.19
C THR A 81 5.26 -6.10 9.93
N SER A 82 5.43 -5.02 10.68
CA SER A 82 4.32 -4.38 11.40
C SER A 82 3.63 -3.36 10.51
N LEU A 83 2.34 -3.12 10.74
CA LEU A 83 1.58 -2.08 10.04
C LEU A 83 0.97 -1.10 11.03
N VAL A 84 1.14 0.19 10.76
CA VAL A 84 0.44 1.29 11.43
C VAL A 84 -0.39 2.03 10.38
N GLY A 85 -1.66 2.27 10.66
CA GLY A 85 -2.52 2.98 9.72
C GLY A 85 -3.88 3.29 10.31
N THR A 86 -4.60 4.20 9.66
CA THR A 86 -5.97 4.52 10.04
C THR A 86 -6.94 3.53 9.41
N ILE A 87 -8.07 3.25 10.06
CA ILE A 87 -9.15 2.42 9.53
C ILE A 87 -10.38 3.30 9.36
N ARG A 88 -11.15 3.10 8.28
CA ARG A 88 -12.44 3.80 8.11
C ARG A 88 -13.45 3.22 9.09
N SER A 89 -14.24 4.08 9.73
CA SER A 89 -15.28 3.68 10.70
C SER A 89 -16.29 2.68 10.15
N ASN A 90 -16.50 2.66 8.83
CA ASN A 90 -17.42 1.76 8.16
C ASN A 90 -16.80 0.42 7.73
N LYS A 91 -15.54 0.14 8.08
CA LYS A 91 -14.97 -1.20 7.92
C LYS A 91 -15.41 -2.09 9.09
N LYS A 92 -15.98 -3.23 8.74
CA LYS A 92 -16.26 -4.33 9.67
C LYS A 92 -15.01 -5.19 9.86
#